data_AF-A0A2N6NBC2-F1
#
_entry.id   AF-A0A2N6NBC2-F1
#
_cell.length_a   1.000
_cell.length_b   1.000
_cell.length_c   1.000
_cell.angle_alpha   90.00
_cell.angle_beta   90.00
_cell.angle_gamma   90.00
#
_symmetry.space_group_name_H-M   'P 1'
#
loop_
_entity.id
_entity.type
_entity.pdbx_description
1 polymer ?
#
loop_
_entity_poly.entity_id
_entity_poly.type
_entity_poly.pdbx_seq_one_letter_code
_entity_poly.pdbx_strand_id
1 'polypeptide(L)'
;MRKDKSFDTDEKEHASQRTPRVSWGLDETLVVTQPRDSHFSSQILRDSTDILSITKTSVGSVMHDVYLGKLYSQNIFHHQDMTDPANMYEKQVWELADILFGHDSPSNLSDHLARKKKLSEFWTVLVEEASSIAIGKAASSEEKAIACLAGHRITEACKYLLEGKNFRIGTLVSLIGTCDSARKEMKEQLQSWQDSKMLSEFPEAIRAIYEVLSGNVCVCGGLKDVPVEDRMESFFISQRFGLDWRQAFGMRLWYALSKDEDAKSAVKRFQEDINENREDLPETWYMEQDVKPIWDDYDLGKRQDLLWGLLQLYAEPKTDLEAVIRPENSQLSPLDTRLCWQLGQALTSMGKVSYGDHDASKADAATVSYAAQLTSAGEWLDAIFVLLHLRDAVARKQALQEHLCRHASRIGAENGPVFTTLTEKLLIPASWIWEALALYQRSVTKDAPLEVQCLLRAGSFEEAHRVLVNQVAPRAIVERDYAGLSELISQLKGRQDSISQWSLGGEVYGHFLALMQHRRKKESIPSTLLERLLVGLNAMSESGSEQEILRYAAVSDMADETAREIVKMAKKKQDMDLRSRILHLPLTQDRLLAYSVDLGLDRYREVVSY
;
A
#
# COMPACT_ATOMS: atom_id res chain seq x y z
N MET A 1 -25.38 4.36 49.55
CA MET A 1 -24.03 5.00 49.48
C MET A 1 -23.03 3.87 49.27
N ARG A 2 -22.21 3.77 48.22
CA ARG A 2 -21.70 4.70 47.21
C ARG A 2 -21.79 4.01 45.83
N LYS A 3 -22.21 4.73 44.80
CA LYS A 3 -21.97 4.37 43.40
C LYS A 3 -20.71 5.13 42.99
N ASP A 4 -19.59 4.44 42.90
CA ASP A 4 -18.39 4.99 42.30
C ASP A 4 -18.42 4.76 40.78
N LYS A 5 -18.18 5.85 40.07
CA LYS A 5 -17.94 5.93 38.63
C LYS A 5 -16.52 5.42 38.34
N SER A 6 -16.35 4.57 37.33
CA SER A 6 -15.10 4.49 36.56
C SER A 6 -15.31 3.83 35.19
N PHE A 7 -15.27 4.70 34.17
CA PHE A 7 -14.77 4.48 32.80
C PHE A 7 -15.41 3.43 31.85
N ASP A 8 -16.22 3.94 30.92
CA ASP A 8 -16.64 3.32 29.64
C ASP A 8 -15.50 3.25 28.59
N THR A 9 -14.26 2.98 29.00
CA THR A 9 -13.13 2.82 28.05
C THR A 9 -13.00 1.38 27.54
N ASP A 10 -13.53 0.39 28.27
CA ASP A 10 -13.29 -1.02 27.96
C ASP A 10 -14.17 -1.59 26.82
N GLU A 11 -15.36 -1.03 26.53
CA GLU A 11 -16.21 -1.57 25.46
C GLU A 11 -15.66 -1.29 24.04
N LYS A 12 -14.97 -0.16 23.85
CA LYS A 12 -14.29 0.16 22.58
C LYS A 12 -12.96 -0.60 22.43
N GLU A 13 -12.29 -0.90 23.54
CA GLU A 13 -11.09 -1.73 23.59
C GLU A 13 -11.43 -3.22 23.35
N HIS A 14 -12.56 -3.70 23.87
CA HIS A 14 -13.09 -5.02 23.54
C HIS A 14 -13.66 -5.12 22.11
N ALA A 15 -14.16 -4.02 21.52
CA ALA A 15 -14.56 -4.00 20.11
C ALA A 15 -13.35 -4.09 19.15
N SER A 16 -12.20 -3.54 19.52
CA SER A 16 -10.93 -3.68 18.79
C SER A 16 -10.26 -5.05 19.03
N GLN A 17 -10.71 -5.82 20.02
CA GLN A 17 -10.39 -7.25 20.16
C GLN A 17 -11.36 -8.17 19.36
N ARG A 18 -12.52 -7.65 18.94
CA ARG A 18 -13.55 -8.35 18.13
C ARG A 18 -13.39 -8.17 16.62
N THR A 19 -12.41 -7.39 16.17
CA THR A 19 -12.06 -7.28 14.75
C THR A 19 -11.42 -8.59 14.27
N PRO A 20 -11.76 -9.10 13.07
CA PRO A 20 -11.12 -10.29 12.52
C PRO A 20 -9.62 -10.05 12.47
N ARG A 21 -8.87 -10.85 13.24
CA ARG A 21 -7.42 -10.82 13.16
C ARG A 21 -7.02 -11.63 11.95
N VAL A 22 -6.43 -10.94 10.96
CA VAL A 22 -5.69 -11.58 9.90
C VAL A 22 -4.31 -11.87 10.47
N SER A 23 -4.12 -13.09 10.95
CA SER A 23 -2.81 -13.56 11.39
C SER A 23 -2.30 -14.58 10.38
N TRP A 24 -1.09 -14.35 9.89
CA TRP A 24 -0.36 -15.33 9.10
C TRP A 24 0.05 -16.48 10.01
N GLY A 25 -0.44 -17.70 9.70
CA GLY A 25 0.00 -18.92 10.35
C GLY A 25 1.36 -19.38 9.84
N LEU A 26 1.89 -20.45 10.46
CA LEU A 26 3.23 -21.01 10.17
C LEU A 26 3.42 -21.54 8.72
N ASP A 27 2.36 -21.61 7.91
CA ASP A 27 2.35 -22.17 6.55
C ASP A 27 1.66 -21.25 5.51
N GLU A 28 1.91 -19.94 5.55
CA GLU A 28 1.29 -18.96 4.60
C GLU A 28 -0.24 -19.02 4.54
N THR A 29 -0.85 -19.59 5.58
CA THR A 29 -2.29 -19.75 5.66
C THR A 29 -2.85 -18.50 6.30
N LEU A 30 -3.65 -17.78 5.53
CA LEU A 30 -4.40 -16.63 6.02
C LEU A 30 -5.45 -17.16 7.00
N VAL A 31 -5.19 -17.04 8.31
CA VAL A 31 -6.16 -17.42 9.34
C VAL A 31 -7.07 -16.24 9.57
N VAL A 32 -8.34 -16.38 9.18
CA VAL A 32 -9.37 -15.37 9.39
C VAL A 32 -10.39 -15.92 10.39
N THR A 33 -10.49 -15.27 11.55
CA THR A 33 -11.50 -15.59 12.57
C THR A 33 -12.70 -14.65 12.42
N GLN A 34 -13.90 -15.18 12.19
CA GLN A 34 -15.11 -14.38 11.99
C GLN A 34 -16.27 -14.82 12.90
N PRO A 35 -17.14 -13.89 13.37
CA PRO A 35 -18.35 -14.23 14.11
C PRO A 35 -19.33 -15.07 13.27
N ARG A 36 -20.01 -16.05 13.89
CA ARG A 36 -20.89 -17.01 13.19
C ARG A 36 -22.10 -16.42 12.46
N ASP A 37 -22.49 -15.19 12.79
CA ASP A 37 -23.73 -14.56 12.28
C ASP A 37 -23.57 -13.85 10.93
N SER A 38 -22.35 -13.81 10.37
CA SER A 38 -22.08 -13.24 9.04
C SER A 38 -21.93 -14.34 7.98
N HIS A 39 -22.75 -14.31 6.93
CA HIS A 39 -22.63 -15.22 5.80
C HIS A 39 -21.44 -14.84 4.90
N PHE A 40 -20.47 -15.74 4.79
CA PHE A 40 -19.35 -15.63 3.86
C PHE A 40 -19.80 -16.22 2.50
N SER A 41 -19.82 -15.40 1.44
CA SER A 41 -19.97 -15.91 0.08
C SER A 41 -18.69 -16.65 -0.30
N SER A 42 -18.78 -17.95 -0.55
CA SER A 42 -17.66 -18.81 -0.98
C SER A 42 -17.13 -18.52 -2.40
N GLN A 43 -17.55 -17.41 -3.00
CA GLN A 43 -17.19 -16.96 -4.34
C GLN A 43 -16.83 -15.48 -4.25
N ILE A 44 -15.57 -15.18 -3.94
CA ILE A 44 -15.09 -13.80 -3.84
C ILE A 44 -14.67 -13.23 -5.20
N LEU A 45 -14.52 -14.06 -6.24
CA LEU A 45 -14.05 -13.65 -7.57
C LEU A 45 -14.82 -14.37 -8.70
N ARG A 46 -16.09 -13.99 -8.91
CA ARG A 46 -16.65 -14.02 -10.27
C ARG A 46 -16.67 -12.60 -10.81
N ASP A 47 -15.47 -12.08 -10.99
CA ASP A 47 -15.03 -11.38 -12.19
C ASP A 47 -13.50 -11.21 -12.08
N SER A 48 -12.79 -11.94 -12.95
CA SER A 48 -11.44 -11.68 -13.45
C SER A 48 -10.17 -12.03 -12.66
N THR A 49 -10.11 -12.38 -11.37
CA THR A 49 -8.80 -12.71 -10.74
C THR A 49 -8.87 -13.73 -9.59
N ASP A 50 -8.83 -15.03 -9.84
CA ASP A 50 -8.76 -16.07 -8.79
C ASP A 50 -7.39 -16.10 -8.09
N ILE A 51 -7.18 -15.20 -7.12
CA ILE A 51 -5.93 -15.04 -6.35
C ILE A 51 -5.95 -15.82 -5.02
N LEU A 52 -7.14 -16.10 -4.44
CA LEU A 52 -7.30 -16.68 -3.09
C LEU A 52 -8.42 -17.74 -3.04
N SER A 53 -8.09 -18.95 -2.55
CA SER A 53 -9.10 -19.94 -2.16
C SER A 53 -9.23 -20.00 -0.64
N ILE A 54 -10.46 -19.86 -0.12
CA ILE A 54 -10.75 -19.84 1.32
C ILE A 54 -11.56 -21.08 1.69
N THR A 55 -11.03 -21.90 2.60
CA THR A 55 -11.68 -23.11 3.09
C THR A 55 -12.05 -22.98 4.56
N LYS A 56 -13.30 -23.34 4.90
CA LYS A 56 -13.78 -23.34 6.29
C LYS A 56 -13.24 -24.56 7.02
N THR A 57 -12.61 -24.35 8.18
CA THR A 57 -12.13 -25.46 9.01
C THR A 57 -13.23 -25.97 9.95
N SER A 58 -13.12 -27.22 10.40
CA SER A 58 -14.05 -27.85 11.35
C SER A 58 -13.80 -27.43 12.81
N VAL A 59 -12.73 -26.67 13.07
CA VAL A 59 -12.35 -26.19 14.40
C VAL A 59 -12.88 -24.77 14.56
N GLY A 60 -13.84 -24.58 15.46
CA GLY A 60 -14.45 -23.29 15.78
C GLY A 60 -14.70 -23.15 17.28
N SER A 61 -14.66 -21.91 17.77
CA SER A 61 -15.10 -21.58 19.13
C SER A 61 -16.62 -21.37 19.13
N VAL A 62 -17.26 -21.37 20.31
CA VAL A 62 -18.71 -21.14 20.45
C VAL A 62 -19.17 -19.83 19.77
N MET A 63 -18.26 -18.85 19.61
CA MET A 63 -18.56 -17.55 19.01
C MET A 63 -17.93 -17.27 17.63
N HIS A 64 -16.96 -18.06 17.15
CA HIS A 64 -16.20 -17.76 15.93
C HIS A 64 -15.93 -19.00 15.07
N ASP A 65 -16.07 -18.86 13.75
CA ASP A 65 -15.62 -19.84 12.76
C ASP A 65 -14.24 -19.43 12.21
N VAL A 66 -13.38 -20.42 11.94
CA VAL A 66 -12.00 -20.23 11.45
C VAL A 66 -11.91 -20.60 9.97
N TYR A 67 -11.44 -19.65 9.16
CA TYR A 67 -11.25 -19.81 7.72
C TYR A 67 -9.75 -19.75 7.36
N LEU A 68 -9.32 -20.61 6.43
CA LEU A 68 -7.94 -20.69 5.95
C LEU A 68 -7.87 -20.30 4.47
N GLY A 69 -7.09 -19.26 4.16
CA GLY A 69 -6.81 -18.83 2.78
C GLY A 69 -5.42 -19.27 2.30
N LYS A 70 -5.32 -19.77 1.05
CA LYS A 70 -4.04 -20.05 0.37
C LYS A 70 -3.90 -19.20 -0.90
N LEU A 71 -2.72 -18.59 -1.08
CA LEU A 71 -2.32 -17.89 -2.31
C LEU A 71 -1.79 -18.89 -3.34
N TYR A 72 -2.19 -18.76 -4.59
CA TYR A 72 -1.61 -19.50 -5.71
C TYR A 72 -0.83 -18.54 -6.61
N SER A 73 0.50 -18.73 -6.72
CA SER A 73 1.39 -17.96 -7.60
C SER A 73 1.11 -18.17 -9.10
N GLN A 74 0.41 -19.24 -9.47
CA GLN A 74 0.20 -19.63 -10.87
C GLN A 74 -0.82 -18.78 -11.65
N ASN A 75 -1.66 -17.96 -10.97
CA ASN A 75 -2.77 -17.23 -11.61
C ASN A 75 -2.59 -15.70 -11.67
N ILE A 76 -1.38 -15.18 -11.39
CA ILE A 76 -1.13 -13.72 -11.42
C ILE A 76 -1.14 -13.15 -12.85
N PHE A 77 -0.89 -13.99 -13.87
CA PHE A 77 -0.74 -13.54 -15.26
C PHE A 77 -1.93 -13.95 -16.14
N HIS A 78 -2.60 -12.96 -16.74
CA HIS A 78 -3.53 -13.20 -17.83
C HIS A 78 -2.78 -13.76 -19.05
N HIS A 79 -3.24 -14.89 -19.61
CA HIS A 79 -2.62 -15.55 -20.77
C HIS A 79 -2.56 -14.71 -22.06
N GLN A 80 -3.11 -13.50 -22.08
CA GLN A 80 -3.11 -12.61 -23.26
C GLN A 80 -1.87 -11.69 -23.34
N ASP A 81 -1.09 -11.54 -22.26
CA ASP A 81 0.03 -10.58 -22.17
C ASP A 81 1.43 -11.24 -22.24
N MET A 82 1.50 -12.53 -22.59
CA MET A 82 2.74 -13.35 -22.58
C MET A 82 3.69 -13.09 -23.77
N THR A 83 3.43 -12.09 -24.61
CA THR A 83 4.30 -11.70 -25.73
C THR A 83 5.25 -10.55 -25.40
N ASP A 84 5.03 -9.84 -24.30
CA ASP A 84 5.90 -8.74 -23.87
C ASP A 84 7.11 -9.29 -23.08
N PRO A 85 8.36 -9.00 -23.48
CA PRO A 85 9.55 -9.42 -22.73
C PRO A 85 9.55 -8.98 -21.27
N ALA A 86 8.93 -7.83 -20.93
CA ALA A 86 8.84 -7.35 -19.56
C ALA A 86 7.98 -8.28 -18.67
N ASN A 87 6.86 -8.79 -19.19
CA ASN A 87 5.97 -9.69 -18.46
C ASN A 87 6.58 -11.09 -18.30
N MET A 88 7.32 -11.55 -19.31
CA MET A 88 8.08 -12.81 -19.22
C MET A 88 9.15 -12.71 -18.13
N TYR A 89 9.88 -11.58 -18.08
CA TYR A 89 10.88 -11.32 -17.04
C TYR A 89 10.24 -11.23 -15.65
N GLU A 90 9.12 -10.53 -15.49
CA GLU A 90 8.41 -10.46 -14.22
C GLU A 90 7.98 -11.85 -13.72
N LYS A 91 7.48 -12.70 -14.61
CA LYS A 91 7.15 -14.09 -14.27
C LYS A 91 8.38 -14.85 -13.77
N GLN A 92 9.52 -14.72 -14.44
CA GLN A 92 10.78 -15.34 -14.00
C GLN A 92 11.22 -14.85 -12.62
N VAL A 93 11.04 -13.55 -12.33
CA VAL A 93 11.34 -12.96 -11.01
C VAL A 93 10.47 -13.57 -9.92
N TRP A 94 9.16 -13.71 -10.14
CA TRP A 94 8.26 -14.33 -9.17
C TRP A 94 8.53 -15.82 -8.96
N GLU A 95 8.78 -16.58 -10.03
CA GLU A 95 9.14 -17.99 -9.94
C GLU A 95 10.47 -18.17 -9.17
N LEU A 96 11.46 -17.32 -9.43
CA LEU A 96 12.72 -17.35 -8.69
C LEU A 96 12.51 -17.00 -7.21
N ALA A 97 11.72 -15.97 -6.90
CA ALA A 97 11.42 -15.58 -5.53
C ALA A 97 10.73 -16.72 -4.76
N ASP A 98 9.78 -17.43 -5.37
CA ASP A 98 9.13 -18.60 -4.79
C ASP A 98 10.12 -19.75 -4.55
N ILE A 99 10.99 -20.05 -5.51
CA ILE A 99 12.01 -21.11 -5.35
C ILE A 99 12.97 -20.77 -4.20
N LEU A 100 13.45 -19.53 -4.12
CA LEU A 100 14.47 -19.12 -3.15
C LEU A 100 13.89 -18.94 -1.74
N PHE A 101 12.71 -18.33 -1.63
CA PHE A 101 12.17 -17.88 -0.34
C PHE A 101 10.86 -18.57 0.07
N GLY A 102 10.15 -19.22 -0.85
CA GLY A 102 8.89 -19.91 -0.58
C GLY A 102 9.00 -21.05 0.44
N HIS A 103 7.84 -21.58 0.84
CA HIS A 103 7.75 -22.69 1.79
C HIS A 103 8.11 -24.02 1.13
N ASP A 104 8.98 -24.78 1.80
CA ASP A 104 9.41 -26.07 1.31
C ASP A 104 8.30 -27.12 1.49
N SER A 105 7.98 -27.85 0.43
CA SER A 105 7.10 -29.01 0.51
C SER A 105 7.76 -30.08 1.38
N PRO A 106 7.00 -30.85 2.19
CA PRO A 106 7.57 -31.90 3.02
C PRO A 106 8.15 -33.00 2.14
N SER A 107 9.46 -32.91 1.88
CA SER A 107 10.20 -33.85 1.05
C SER A 107 11.16 -34.66 1.94
N ASN A 108 11.52 -35.87 1.50
CA ASN A 108 12.48 -36.72 2.22
C ASN A 108 13.94 -36.22 2.09
N LEU A 109 14.19 -35.20 1.26
CA LEU A 109 15.51 -34.57 1.10
C LEU A 109 15.65 -33.40 2.07
N SER A 110 16.89 -33.07 2.42
CA SER A 110 17.16 -31.81 3.13
C SER A 110 16.70 -30.62 2.28
N ASP A 111 16.06 -29.65 2.91
CA ASP A 111 15.41 -28.49 2.27
C ASP A 111 16.32 -27.76 1.26
N HIS A 112 17.61 -27.59 1.60
CA HIS A 112 18.58 -26.94 0.72
C HIS A 112 18.85 -27.73 -0.58
N LEU A 113 18.80 -29.06 -0.54
CA LEU A 113 18.98 -29.91 -1.73
C LEU A 113 17.75 -29.89 -2.62
N ALA A 114 16.56 -29.91 -2.04
CA ALA A 114 15.31 -29.79 -2.78
C ALA A 114 15.24 -28.43 -3.49
N ARG A 115 15.58 -27.35 -2.79
CA ARG A 115 15.66 -26.00 -3.36
C ARG A 115 16.71 -25.89 -4.46
N LYS A 116 17.92 -26.41 -4.23
CA LYS A 116 18.99 -26.45 -5.25
C LYS A 116 18.54 -27.17 -6.51
N LYS A 117 17.82 -28.29 -6.38
CA LYS A 117 17.28 -29.02 -7.52
C LYS A 117 16.25 -28.20 -8.30
N LYS A 118 15.27 -27.59 -7.60
CA LYS A 118 14.28 -26.69 -8.24
C LYS A 118 14.95 -25.50 -8.92
N LEU A 119 15.93 -24.88 -8.27
CA LEU A 119 16.71 -23.79 -8.84
C LEU A 119 17.45 -24.24 -10.10
N SER A 120 18.07 -25.41 -10.08
CA SER A 120 18.75 -25.99 -11.24
C SER A 120 17.79 -26.25 -12.41
N GLU A 121 16.60 -26.77 -12.14
CA GLU A 121 15.56 -27.01 -13.16
C GLU A 121 15.08 -25.69 -13.78
N PHE A 122 14.77 -24.69 -12.95
CA PHE A 122 14.40 -23.35 -13.41
C PHE A 122 15.50 -22.68 -14.23
N TRP A 123 16.76 -22.75 -13.77
CA TRP A 123 17.89 -22.13 -14.48
C TRP A 123 18.18 -22.79 -15.82
N THR A 124 17.89 -24.09 -15.94
CA THR A 124 18.03 -24.82 -17.22
C THR A 124 17.04 -24.29 -18.26
N VAL A 125 15.80 -24.02 -17.86
CA VAL A 125 14.77 -23.42 -18.74
C VAL A 125 15.14 -21.99 -19.12
N LEU A 126 15.65 -21.21 -18.17
CA LEU A 126 16.02 -19.81 -18.40
C LEU A 126 17.16 -19.63 -19.42
N VAL A 127 18.08 -20.60 -19.48
CA VAL A 127 19.27 -20.56 -20.36
C VAL A 127 19.05 -21.31 -21.69
N GLU A 128 17.92 -21.99 -21.86
CA GLU A 128 17.63 -22.84 -23.03
C GLU A 128 17.69 -22.09 -24.37
N GLU A 129 17.13 -20.88 -24.44
CA GLU A 129 17.15 -20.09 -25.66
C GLU A 129 18.57 -19.62 -26.01
N ALA A 130 19.26 -18.99 -25.06
CA ALA A 130 20.63 -18.51 -25.21
C ALA A 130 21.61 -19.64 -25.59
N SER A 131 21.50 -20.80 -24.95
CA SER A 131 22.33 -21.97 -25.27
C SER A 131 22.06 -22.50 -26.67
N SER A 132 20.80 -22.52 -27.12
CA SER A 132 20.45 -22.96 -28.48
C SER A 132 21.01 -22.03 -29.56
N ILE A 133 20.98 -20.72 -29.31
CA ILE A 133 21.61 -19.71 -30.19
C ILE A 133 23.13 -19.89 -30.22
N ALA A 134 23.76 -20.11 -29.07
CA ALA A 134 25.20 -20.35 -28.97
C ALA A 134 25.63 -21.62 -29.72
N ILE A 135 24.86 -22.72 -29.62
CA ILE A 135 25.10 -23.96 -30.39
C ILE A 135 25.02 -23.71 -31.90
N GLY A 136 24.09 -22.86 -32.34
CA GLY A 136 23.94 -22.49 -33.76
C GLY A 136 25.09 -21.63 -34.30
N LYS A 137 25.69 -20.79 -33.44
CA LYS A 137 26.83 -19.92 -33.81
C LYS A 137 28.19 -20.61 -33.70
N ALA A 138 28.31 -21.68 -32.91
CA ALA A 138 29.57 -22.37 -32.66
C ALA A 138 30.17 -23.01 -33.93
N ALA A 139 31.47 -22.80 -34.13
CA ALA A 139 32.17 -23.23 -35.34
C ALA A 139 32.66 -24.68 -35.24
N SER A 140 33.06 -25.13 -34.04
CA SER A 140 33.60 -26.46 -33.80
C SER A 140 32.66 -27.35 -32.98
N SER A 141 32.87 -28.66 -33.05
CA SER A 141 32.10 -29.63 -32.24
C SER A 141 32.41 -29.48 -30.75
N GLU A 142 33.62 -29.05 -30.41
CA GLU A 142 34.07 -28.78 -29.05
C GLU A 142 33.42 -27.52 -28.48
N GLU A 143 33.31 -26.45 -29.27
CA GLU A 143 32.57 -25.23 -28.88
C GLU A 143 31.08 -25.52 -28.70
N LYS A 144 30.48 -26.33 -29.58
CA LYS A 144 29.08 -26.79 -29.42
C LYS A 144 28.91 -27.56 -28.11
N ALA A 145 29.89 -28.38 -27.72
CA ALA A 145 29.85 -29.08 -26.45
C ALA A 145 29.89 -28.13 -25.26
N ILE A 146 30.71 -27.07 -25.30
CA ILE A 146 30.73 -26.04 -24.24
C ILE A 146 29.39 -25.31 -24.15
N ALA A 147 28.81 -24.91 -25.29
CA ALA A 147 27.49 -24.26 -25.32
C ALA A 147 26.39 -25.17 -24.74
N CYS A 148 26.43 -26.48 -25.01
CA CYS A 148 25.54 -27.45 -24.39
C CYS A 148 25.75 -27.57 -22.87
N LEU A 149 27.00 -27.57 -22.40
CA LEU A 149 27.32 -27.59 -20.97
C LEU A 149 26.83 -26.31 -20.27
N ALA A 150 26.95 -25.16 -20.92
CA ALA A 150 26.42 -23.88 -20.44
C ALA A 150 24.88 -23.86 -20.34
N GLY A 151 24.17 -24.79 -20.97
CA GLY A 151 22.71 -24.99 -20.84
C GLY A 151 22.30 -26.27 -20.09
N HIS A 152 23.20 -26.90 -19.33
CA HIS A 152 22.97 -28.17 -18.63
C HIS A 152 22.55 -29.37 -19.52
N ARG A 153 22.83 -29.33 -20.83
CA ARG A 153 22.49 -30.39 -21.79
C ARG A 153 23.64 -31.38 -21.96
N ILE A 154 23.95 -32.12 -20.89
CA ILE A 154 25.09 -33.06 -20.84
C ILE A 154 25.01 -34.11 -21.95
N THR A 155 23.80 -34.61 -22.24
CA THR A 155 23.59 -35.65 -23.26
C THR A 155 23.87 -35.14 -24.68
N GLU A 156 23.53 -33.90 -24.99
CA GLU A 156 23.83 -33.26 -26.27
C GLU A 156 25.31 -32.93 -26.39
N ALA A 157 25.93 -32.44 -25.31
CA ALA A 157 27.37 -32.21 -25.26
C ALA A 157 28.15 -33.50 -25.60
N CYS A 158 27.75 -34.64 -25.02
CA CYS A 158 28.34 -35.94 -25.34
C CYS A 158 28.18 -36.31 -26.82
N LYS A 159 27.02 -36.04 -27.44
CA LYS A 159 26.80 -36.32 -28.88
C LYS A 159 27.76 -35.51 -29.75
N TYR A 160 27.86 -34.20 -29.52
CA TYR A 160 28.76 -33.35 -30.30
C TYR A 160 30.24 -33.73 -30.12
N LEU A 161 30.65 -34.15 -28.92
CA LEU A 161 32.01 -34.65 -28.68
C LEU A 161 32.28 -35.97 -29.40
N LEU A 162 31.30 -36.86 -29.50
CA LEU A 162 31.41 -38.09 -30.28
C LEU A 162 31.51 -37.81 -31.79
N GLU A 163 30.73 -36.85 -32.30
CA GLU A 163 30.82 -36.38 -33.69
C GLU A 163 32.19 -35.75 -33.99
N GLY A 164 32.74 -34.99 -33.03
CA GLY A 164 34.10 -34.46 -33.05
C GLY A 164 35.22 -35.50 -32.88
N LYS A 165 34.88 -36.80 -32.74
CA LYS A 165 35.81 -37.92 -32.49
C LYS A 165 36.59 -37.83 -31.17
N ASN A 166 36.10 -37.02 -30.22
CA ASN A 166 36.68 -36.85 -28.88
C ASN A 166 36.07 -37.85 -27.88
N PHE A 167 36.24 -39.15 -28.14
CA PHE A 167 35.61 -40.22 -27.34
C PHE A 167 35.97 -40.21 -25.85
N ARG A 168 37.23 -39.87 -25.53
CA ARG A 168 37.73 -39.84 -24.14
C ARG A 168 37.05 -38.74 -23.33
N ILE A 169 37.02 -37.53 -23.88
CA ILE A 169 36.37 -36.37 -23.24
C ILE A 169 34.87 -36.62 -23.15
N GLY A 170 34.23 -37.14 -24.19
CA GLY A 170 32.81 -37.49 -24.15
C GLY A 170 32.46 -38.49 -23.04
N THR A 171 33.35 -39.44 -22.74
CA THR A 171 33.16 -40.38 -21.62
C THR A 171 33.27 -39.64 -20.28
N LEU A 172 34.26 -38.75 -20.13
CA LEU A 172 34.45 -37.97 -18.90
C LEU A 172 33.30 -36.97 -18.65
N VAL A 173 32.79 -36.32 -19.70
CA VAL A 173 31.66 -35.40 -19.63
C VAL A 173 30.39 -36.08 -19.15
N SER A 174 30.19 -37.36 -19.47
CA SER A 174 29.03 -38.10 -18.92
C SER A 174 29.09 -38.31 -17.40
N LEU A 175 30.28 -38.18 -16.79
CA LEU A 175 30.48 -38.31 -15.35
C LEU A 175 30.34 -36.98 -14.61
N ILE A 176 30.15 -35.85 -15.30
CA ILE A 176 30.08 -34.53 -14.67
C ILE A 176 28.92 -34.46 -13.67
N GLY A 177 29.18 -33.94 -12.46
CA GLY A 177 28.19 -33.85 -11.38
C GLY A 177 27.87 -35.18 -10.66
N THR A 178 28.39 -36.32 -11.13
CA THR A 178 28.07 -37.64 -10.54
C THR A 178 29.00 -38.05 -9.40
N CYS A 179 30.24 -37.58 -9.34
CA CYS A 179 31.19 -37.96 -8.28
C CYS A 179 32.20 -36.86 -7.97
N ASP A 180 32.36 -36.54 -6.69
CA ASP A 180 33.34 -35.54 -6.23
C ASP A 180 34.78 -36.07 -6.31
N SER A 181 35.00 -37.38 -6.25
CA SER A 181 36.34 -37.97 -6.42
C SER A 181 36.88 -37.75 -7.84
N ALA A 182 36.04 -37.97 -8.85
CA ALA A 182 36.40 -37.77 -10.25
C ALA A 182 36.80 -36.32 -10.54
N ARG A 183 36.11 -35.36 -9.91
CA ARG A 183 36.44 -33.94 -9.98
C ARG A 183 37.81 -33.63 -9.38
N LYS A 184 38.11 -34.21 -8.21
CA LYS A 184 39.40 -34.04 -7.54
C LYS A 184 40.54 -34.65 -8.37
N GLU A 185 40.34 -35.85 -8.89
CA GLU A 185 41.29 -36.52 -9.79
C GLU A 185 41.54 -35.68 -11.05
N MET A 186 40.49 -35.07 -11.63
CA MET A 186 40.65 -34.18 -12.78
C MET A 186 41.46 -32.93 -12.44
N LYS A 187 41.26 -32.36 -11.25
CA LYS A 187 42.04 -31.22 -10.77
C LYS A 187 43.52 -31.55 -10.61
N GLU A 188 43.83 -32.72 -10.05
CA GLU A 188 45.22 -33.23 -9.95
C GLU A 188 45.82 -33.50 -11.34
N GLN A 189 45.02 -34.01 -12.28
CA GLN A 189 45.45 -34.25 -13.65
C GLN A 189 45.76 -32.95 -14.41
N LEU A 190 44.94 -31.90 -14.24
CA LEU A 190 45.20 -30.58 -14.81
C LEU A 190 46.48 -29.97 -14.26
N GLN A 191 46.72 -30.08 -12.94
CA GLN A 191 47.99 -29.62 -12.33
C GLN A 191 49.19 -30.35 -12.92
N SER A 192 49.11 -31.68 -13.07
CA SER A 192 50.17 -32.48 -13.70
C SER A 192 50.43 -32.07 -15.16
N TRP A 193 49.38 -31.78 -15.93
CA TRP A 193 49.52 -31.28 -17.31
C TRP A 193 50.07 -29.86 -17.37
N GLN A 194 49.75 -29.01 -16.40
CA GLN A 194 50.31 -27.67 -16.27
C GLN A 194 51.81 -27.72 -15.93
N ASP A 195 52.21 -28.56 -14.98
CA ASP A 195 53.62 -28.75 -14.60
C ASP A 195 54.45 -29.36 -15.73
N SER A 196 53.84 -30.28 -16.47
CA SER A 196 54.45 -30.91 -17.66
C SER A 196 54.38 -30.03 -18.91
N LYS A 197 53.75 -28.83 -18.81
CA LYS A 197 53.51 -27.87 -19.89
C LYS A 197 52.78 -28.44 -21.11
N MET A 198 52.10 -29.58 -20.98
CA MET A 198 51.39 -30.21 -22.10
C MET A 198 50.14 -29.43 -22.51
N LEU A 199 49.60 -28.59 -21.63
CA LEU A 199 48.38 -27.83 -21.90
C LEU A 199 48.52 -26.78 -23.02
N SER A 200 49.74 -26.42 -23.45
CA SER A 200 49.97 -25.50 -24.59
C SER A 200 49.52 -26.09 -25.93
N GLU A 201 49.54 -27.42 -26.05
CA GLU A 201 49.14 -28.14 -27.25
C GLU A 201 47.62 -28.35 -27.34
N PHE A 202 46.87 -28.04 -26.27
CA PHE A 202 45.44 -28.32 -26.20
C PHE A 202 44.66 -27.16 -26.83
N PRO A 203 43.67 -27.45 -27.71
CA PRO A 203 42.72 -26.45 -28.15
C PRO A 203 42.02 -25.79 -26.96
N GLU A 204 41.74 -24.49 -27.07
CA GLU A 204 41.11 -23.69 -26.01
C GLU A 204 39.80 -24.32 -25.49
N ALA A 205 38.96 -24.82 -26.41
CA ALA A 205 37.70 -25.47 -26.07
C ALA A 205 37.90 -26.76 -25.26
N ILE A 206 38.92 -27.56 -25.60
CA ILE A 206 39.21 -28.79 -24.88
C ILE A 206 39.74 -28.47 -23.48
N ARG A 207 40.62 -27.47 -23.35
CA ARG A 207 41.10 -27.00 -22.04
C ARG A 207 39.94 -26.54 -21.16
N ALA A 208 39.01 -25.75 -21.71
CA ALA A 208 37.84 -25.29 -20.98
C ALA A 208 36.96 -26.46 -20.49
N ILE A 209 36.74 -27.50 -21.31
CA ILE A 209 35.96 -28.69 -20.90
C ILE A 209 36.65 -29.42 -19.74
N TYR A 210 37.97 -29.57 -19.77
CA TYR A 210 38.71 -30.19 -18.66
C TYR A 210 38.67 -29.34 -17.38
N GLU A 211 38.78 -28.02 -17.50
CA GLU A 211 38.61 -27.09 -16.37
C GLU A 211 37.21 -27.24 -15.74
N VAL A 212 36.16 -27.26 -16.56
CA VAL A 212 34.78 -27.46 -16.12
C VAL A 212 34.59 -28.82 -15.42
N LEU A 213 35.22 -29.89 -15.92
CA LEU A 213 35.23 -31.21 -15.26
C LEU A 213 35.93 -31.20 -13.89
N SER A 214 36.90 -30.31 -13.69
CA SER A 214 37.57 -30.11 -12.40
C SER A 214 36.76 -29.24 -11.42
N GLY A 215 35.64 -28.68 -11.87
CA GLY A 215 34.81 -27.74 -11.11
C GLY A 215 35.28 -26.29 -11.16
N ASN A 216 36.30 -25.98 -11.98
CA ASN A 216 36.71 -24.61 -12.29
C ASN A 216 35.99 -24.14 -13.56
N VAL A 217 35.09 -23.17 -13.42
CA VAL A 217 34.19 -22.74 -14.50
C VAL A 217 34.41 -21.30 -14.92
N CYS A 218 35.40 -20.61 -14.34
CA CYS A 218 35.63 -19.18 -14.57
C CYS A 218 36.91 -18.94 -15.39
N VAL A 219 38.06 -19.37 -14.87
CA VAL A 219 39.37 -18.99 -15.43
C VAL A 219 40.13 -20.20 -15.92
N CYS A 220 40.53 -20.19 -17.19
CA CYS A 220 41.53 -21.11 -17.72
C CYS A 220 42.92 -20.52 -17.50
N GLY A 221 43.67 -21.06 -16.54
CA GLY A 221 45.01 -20.59 -16.19
C GLY A 221 46.00 -20.72 -17.34
N GLY A 222 46.80 -19.68 -17.57
CA GLY A 222 47.85 -19.66 -18.60
C GLY A 222 49.24 -19.52 -18.01
N LEU A 223 50.26 -19.70 -18.84
CA LEU A 223 51.68 -19.64 -18.50
C LEU A 223 52.34 -18.63 -19.46
N LYS A 224 52.76 -17.47 -18.93
CA LYS A 224 53.33 -16.37 -19.73
C LYS A 224 54.86 -16.30 -19.70
N ASP A 225 55.50 -16.76 -18.61
CA ASP A 225 56.95 -16.67 -18.37
C ASP A 225 57.75 -17.90 -18.87
N VAL A 226 57.25 -18.55 -19.91
CA VAL A 226 57.84 -19.75 -20.52
C VAL A 226 58.17 -19.52 -21.99
N PRO A 227 59.03 -20.36 -22.61
CA PRO A 227 59.34 -20.30 -24.04
C PRO A 227 58.08 -20.20 -24.90
N VAL A 228 58.20 -19.62 -26.11
CA VAL A 228 57.04 -19.32 -26.98
C VAL A 228 56.20 -20.58 -27.29
N GLU A 229 56.85 -21.74 -27.36
CA GLU A 229 56.23 -23.07 -27.56
C GLU A 229 55.40 -23.56 -26.37
N ASP A 230 55.74 -23.11 -25.16
CA ASP A 230 55.06 -23.46 -23.91
C ASP A 230 54.05 -22.39 -23.48
N ARG A 231 53.96 -21.28 -24.22
CA ARG A 231 53.15 -20.12 -23.82
C ARG A 231 51.68 -20.47 -23.95
N MET A 232 50.96 -20.22 -22.87
CA MET A 232 49.51 -20.38 -22.83
C MET A 232 48.86 -19.08 -22.40
N GLU A 233 47.91 -18.61 -23.20
CA GLU A 233 47.11 -17.46 -22.83
C GLU A 233 46.10 -17.84 -21.75
N SER A 234 45.92 -16.96 -20.78
CA SER A 234 44.83 -17.07 -19.80
C SER A 234 43.60 -16.43 -20.41
N PHE A 235 42.46 -17.11 -20.34
CA PHE A 235 41.18 -16.56 -20.79
C PHE A 235 40.07 -16.91 -19.81
N PHE A 236 39.04 -16.07 -19.80
CA PHE A 236 37.80 -16.30 -19.08
C PHE A 236 36.84 -17.10 -19.96
N ILE A 237 36.23 -18.16 -19.42
CA ILE A 237 35.39 -19.07 -20.20
C ILE A 237 34.18 -18.32 -20.77
N SER A 238 33.54 -17.47 -19.97
CA SER A 238 32.40 -16.65 -20.39
C SER A 238 32.74 -15.72 -21.56
N GLN A 239 33.79 -14.91 -21.42
CA GLN A 239 34.21 -13.95 -22.45
C GLN A 239 34.71 -14.64 -23.73
N ARG A 240 35.43 -15.76 -23.61
CA ARG A 240 35.99 -16.45 -24.78
C ARG A 240 34.90 -17.07 -25.65
N PHE A 241 33.89 -17.68 -25.04
CA PHE A 241 32.81 -18.39 -25.73
C PHE A 241 31.52 -17.55 -25.87
N GLY A 242 31.54 -16.28 -25.43
CA GLY A 242 30.41 -15.38 -25.52
C GLY A 242 29.20 -15.87 -24.73
N LEU A 243 29.43 -16.34 -23.50
CA LEU A 243 28.36 -16.82 -22.62
C LEU A 243 27.75 -15.66 -21.84
N ASP A 244 26.42 -15.69 -21.72
CA ASP A 244 25.68 -14.74 -20.89
C ASP A 244 26.00 -14.94 -19.40
N TRP A 245 25.79 -13.90 -18.58
CA TRP A 245 26.00 -14.04 -17.13
C TRP A 245 25.14 -15.15 -16.52
N ARG A 246 23.93 -15.39 -17.06
CA ARG A 246 23.04 -16.49 -16.64
C ARG A 246 23.64 -17.86 -16.91
N GLN A 247 24.31 -18.02 -18.07
CA GLN A 247 25.05 -19.22 -18.44
C GLN A 247 26.27 -19.40 -17.52
N ALA A 248 27.03 -18.33 -17.30
CA ALA A 248 28.21 -18.33 -16.44
C ALA A 248 27.85 -18.69 -14.98
N PHE A 249 26.76 -18.14 -14.44
CA PHE A 249 26.24 -18.52 -13.12
C PHE A 249 25.73 -19.97 -13.11
N GLY A 250 25.00 -20.40 -14.15
CA GLY A 250 24.52 -21.78 -14.30
C GLY A 250 25.65 -22.81 -14.19
N MET A 251 26.78 -22.57 -14.86
CA MET A 251 27.96 -23.45 -14.75
C MET A 251 28.47 -23.59 -13.32
N ARG A 252 28.41 -22.52 -12.51
CA ARG A 252 28.80 -22.56 -11.09
C ARG A 252 27.81 -23.37 -10.27
N LEU A 253 26.51 -23.18 -10.52
CA LEU A 253 25.44 -23.92 -9.87
C LEU A 253 25.53 -25.44 -10.14
N TRP A 254 25.82 -25.83 -11.39
CA TRP A 254 25.82 -27.24 -11.79
C TRP A 254 27.14 -27.97 -11.57
N TYR A 255 28.28 -27.32 -11.84
CA TYR A 255 29.57 -28.00 -11.94
C TYR A 255 30.59 -27.60 -10.86
N ALA A 256 30.48 -26.40 -10.29
CA ALA A 256 31.41 -25.96 -9.25
C ALA A 256 31.03 -26.50 -7.85
N LEU A 257 29.75 -26.74 -7.57
CA LEU A 257 29.28 -27.19 -6.25
C LEU A 257 29.52 -28.67 -5.98
N SER A 258 29.85 -29.03 -4.74
CA SER A 258 29.78 -30.42 -4.28
C SER A 258 28.31 -30.89 -4.17
N LYS A 259 28.07 -32.20 -4.09
CA LYS A 259 26.70 -32.74 -4.02
C LYS A 259 25.89 -32.17 -2.86
N ASP A 260 26.50 -32.11 -1.68
CA ASP A 260 25.87 -31.70 -0.43
C ASP A 260 25.96 -30.18 -0.17
N GLU A 261 26.51 -29.41 -1.12
CA GLU A 261 26.71 -27.98 -0.95
C GLU A 261 25.46 -27.18 -1.37
N ASP A 262 25.10 -26.16 -0.57
CA ASP A 262 23.97 -25.27 -0.82
C ASP A 262 24.20 -24.36 -2.04
N ALA A 263 23.12 -23.97 -2.71
CA ALA A 263 23.14 -23.02 -3.82
C ALA A 263 23.75 -21.66 -3.43
N LYS A 264 23.70 -21.28 -2.14
CA LYS A 264 24.34 -20.05 -1.61
C LYS A 264 25.84 -19.98 -1.93
N SER A 265 26.54 -21.11 -1.92
CA SER A 265 27.96 -21.15 -2.24
C SER A 265 28.24 -20.76 -3.69
N ALA A 266 27.35 -21.11 -4.63
CA ALA A 266 27.53 -20.74 -6.04
C ALA A 266 27.37 -19.22 -6.23
N VAL A 267 26.41 -18.61 -5.51
CA VAL A 267 26.22 -17.16 -5.50
C VAL A 267 27.46 -16.46 -4.95
N LYS A 268 28.00 -16.92 -3.81
CA LYS A 268 29.21 -16.33 -3.22
C LYS A 268 30.42 -16.40 -4.15
N ARG A 269 30.65 -17.56 -4.78
CA ARG A 269 31.75 -17.72 -5.75
C ARG A 269 31.58 -16.80 -6.96
N PHE A 270 30.36 -16.66 -7.49
CA PHE A 270 30.11 -15.72 -8.58
C PHE A 270 30.32 -14.26 -8.15
N GLN A 271 29.89 -13.89 -6.94
CA GLN A 271 30.13 -12.56 -6.38
C GLN A 271 31.62 -12.28 -6.19
N GLU A 272 32.41 -13.25 -5.73
CA GLU A 272 33.87 -13.16 -5.63
C GLU A 272 34.51 -12.96 -7.00
N ASP A 273 34.08 -13.73 -8.01
CA ASP A 273 34.57 -13.59 -9.39
C ASP A 273 34.28 -12.20 -9.99
N ILE A 274 33.10 -11.63 -9.71
CA ILE A 274 32.76 -10.25 -10.10
C ILE A 274 33.68 -9.24 -9.39
N ASN A 275 33.87 -9.39 -8.07
CA ASN A 275 34.70 -8.46 -7.29
C ASN A 275 36.17 -8.48 -7.74
N GLU A 276 36.65 -9.63 -8.22
CA GLU A 276 37.98 -9.80 -8.78
C GLU A 276 38.10 -9.39 -10.27
N ASN A 277 37.03 -8.86 -10.87
CA ASN A 277 36.95 -8.51 -12.30
C ASN A 277 37.24 -9.70 -13.24
N ARG A 278 36.82 -10.91 -12.83
CA ARG A 278 36.91 -12.12 -13.66
C ARG A 278 35.64 -12.37 -14.46
N GLU A 279 34.52 -11.80 -14.02
CA GLU A 279 33.22 -11.81 -14.68
C GLU A 279 32.64 -10.40 -14.69
N ASP A 280 31.82 -10.13 -15.70
CA ASP A 280 31.11 -8.87 -15.83
C ASP A 280 29.88 -8.83 -14.89
N LEU A 281 29.47 -7.61 -14.52
CA LEU A 281 28.27 -7.41 -13.68
C LEU A 281 27.01 -7.85 -14.45
N PRO A 282 26.10 -8.62 -13.83
CA PRO A 282 24.82 -8.98 -14.44
C PRO A 282 24.03 -7.76 -14.91
N GLU A 283 23.93 -7.60 -16.22
CA GLU A 283 23.20 -6.53 -16.87
C GLU A 283 21.69 -6.73 -16.77
N THR A 284 20.93 -5.64 -16.72
CA THR A 284 19.47 -5.69 -16.70
C THR A 284 18.93 -6.24 -18.02
N TRP A 285 17.79 -6.92 -17.97
CA TRP A 285 17.17 -7.56 -19.14
C TRP A 285 16.98 -6.65 -20.36
N TYR A 286 16.73 -5.35 -20.15
CA TYR A 286 16.52 -4.40 -21.25
C TYR A 286 17.83 -3.99 -21.92
N MET A 287 18.95 -3.96 -21.19
CA MET A 287 20.27 -3.72 -21.78
C MET A 287 20.70 -4.91 -22.64
N GLU A 288 20.47 -6.13 -22.16
CA GLU A 288 20.77 -7.35 -22.93
C GLU A 288 19.99 -7.43 -24.26
N GLN A 289 18.77 -6.87 -24.30
CA GLN A 289 17.93 -6.84 -25.49
C GLN A 289 18.14 -5.58 -26.37
N ASP A 290 19.16 -4.76 -26.07
CA ASP A 290 19.42 -3.47 -26.72
C ASP A 290 18.21 -2.50 -26.67
N VAL A 291 17.33 -2.66 -25.68
CA VAL A 291 16.17 -1.79 -25.47
C VAL A 291 16.59 -0.58 -24.65
N LYS A 292 16.51 0.59 -25.26
CA LYS A 292 16.83 1.84 -24.57
C LYS A 292 15.76 2.18 -23.53
N PRO A 293 16.15 2.51 -22.28
CA PRO A 293 15.20 2.97 -21.28
C PRO A 293 14.57 4.30 -21.70
N ILE A 294 13.41 4.63 -21.11
CA ILE A 294 12.64 5.85 -21.42
C ILE A 294 13.31 7.11 -20.82
N TRP A 295 14.40 6.93 -20.07
CA TRP A 295 15.07 7.95 -19.29
C TRP A 295 16.60 7.84 -19.44
N ASP A 296 17.30 8.95 -19.21
CA ASP A 296 18.77 9.00 -19.23
C ASP A 296 19.32 8.56 -17.86
N ASP A 297 19.75 7.29 -17.75
CA ASP A 297 20.39 6.76 -16.55
C ASP A 297 21.89 7.07 -16.53
N TYR A 298 22.32 7.92 -15.59
CA TYR A 298 23.74 8.22 -15.37
C TYR A 298 24.51 7.05 -14.74
N ASP A 299 23.82 6.11 -14.10
CA ASP A 299 24.40 4.96 -13.41
C ASP A 299 24.19 3.63 -14.17
N LEU A 300 23.90 3.69 -15.48
CA LEU A 300 23.57 2.53 -16.32
C LEU A 300 24.56 1.35 -16.19
N GLY A 301 25.87 1.63 -16.12
CA GLY A 301 26.92 0.61 -15.95
C GLY A 301 27.10 0.06 -14.53
N LYS A 302 26.32 0.54 -13.55
CA LYS A 302 26.33 0.04 -12.16
C LYS A 302 25.03 -0.67 -11.78
N ARG A 303 24.01 -0.61 -12.63
CA ARG A 303 22.74 -1.31 -12.41
C ARG A 303 22.96 -2.81 -12.50
N GLN A 304 22.15 -3.55 -11.75
CA GLN A 304 22.24 -5.00 -11.67
C GLN A 304 20.87 -5.59 -11.96
N ASP A 305 20.86 -6.75 -12.61
CA ASP A 305 19.63 -7.51 -12.85
C ASP A 305 18.93 -7.90 -11.55
N LEU A 306 17.59 -7.84 -11.53
CA LEU A 306 16.79 -8.20 -10.35
C LEU A 306 16.92 -9.70 -9.98
N LEU A 307 17.09 -10.59 -10.96
CA LEU A 307 17.30 -12.03 -10.69
C LEU A 307 18.61 -12.25 -9.93
N TRP A 308 19.67 -11.52 -10.32
CA TRP A 308 20.94 -11.54 -9.60
C TRP A 308 20.80 -10.96 -8.19
N GLY A 309 20.08 -9.84 -8.06
CA GLY A 309 19.76 -9.25 -6.77
C GLY A 309 19.03 -10.22 -5.82
N LEU A 310 18.07 -10.99 -6.33
CA LEU A 310 17.38 -12.02 -5.54
C LEU A 310 18.31 -13.14 -5.08
N LEU A 311 19.26 -13.57 -5.93
CA LEU A 311 20.29 -14.54 -5.56
C LEU A 311 21.21 -13.98 -4.46
N GLN A 312 21.61 -12.71 -4.56
CA GLN A 312 22.40 -12.03 -3.52
C GLN A 312 21.64 -11.99 -2.18
N LEU A 313 20.35 -11.63 -2.18
CA LEU A 313 19.51 -11.64 -0.98
C LEU A 313 19.40 -13.04 -0.35
N TYR A 314 19.35 -14.08 -1.18
CA TYR A 314 19.29 -15.46 -0.70
C TYR A 314 20.61 -15.92 -0.05
N ALA A 315 21.75 -15.53 -0.64
CA ALA A 315 23.07 -15.90 -0.14
C ALA A 315 23.50 -15.09 1.09
N GLU A 316 23.10 -13.82 1.14
CA GLU A 316 23.46 -12.86 2.18
C GLU A 316 22.19 -12.18 2.75
N PRO A 317 21.62 -12.73 3.84
CA PRO A 317 20.42 -12.18 4.47
C PRO A 317 20.60 -10.78 5.08
N LYS A 318 21.85 -10.28 5.14
CA LYS A 318 22.19 -8.95 5.65
C LYS A 318 22.09 -7.86 4.59
N THR A 319 21.92 -8.23 3.32
CA THR A 319 21.80 -7.28 2.22
C THR A 319 20.49 -6.52 2.32
N ASP A 320 20.56 -5.20 2.23
CA ASP A 320 19.39 -4.33 2.27
C ASP A 320 18.47 -4.61 1.08
N LEU A 321 17.23 -5.01 1.36
CA LEU A 321 16.22 -5.30 0.33
C LEU A 321 16.04 -4.12 -0.64
N GLU A 322 15.94 -2.88 -0.13
CA GLU A 322 15.77 -1.67 -0.94
C GLU A 322 16.88 -1.47 -1.99
N ALA A 323 18.12 -1.86 -1.68
CA ALA A 323 19.23 -1.72 -2.63
C ALA A 323 19.06 -2.63 -3.85
N VAL A 324 18.36 -3.75 -3.65
CA VAL A 324 18.14 -4.80 -4.64
C VAL A 324 16.85 -4.55 -5.45
N ILE A 325 15.72 -4.32 -4.77
CA ILE A 325 14.40 -4.16 -5.42
C ILE A 325 14.15 -2.73 -5.93
N ARG A 326 15.12 -2.17 -6.64
CA ARG A 326 15.00 -0.85 -7.27
C ARG A 326 14.20 -0.92 -8.57
N PRO A 327 13.27 0.02 -8.84
CA PRO A 327 12.48 0.01 -10.07
C PRO A 327 13.37 0.09 -11.31
N GLU A 328 14.50 0.80 -11.24
CA GLU A 328 15.47 0.94 -12.33
C GLU A 328 16.13 -0.38 -12.74
N ASN A 329 16.20 -1.36 -11.84
CA ASN A 329 16.81 -2.66 -12.10
C ASN A 329 15.86 -3.62 -12.82
N SER A 330 14.55 -3.35 -12.84
CA SER A 330 13.54 -4.28 -13.33
C SER A 330 12.61 -3.70 -14.40
N GLN A 331 12.41 -2.38 -14.41
CA GLN A 331 11.47 -1.71 -15.31
C GLN A 331 12.18 -0.69 -16.21
N LEU A 332 11.59 -0.43 -17.38
CA LEU A 332 12.07 0.58 -18.33
C LEU A 332 11.88 2.02 -17.83
N SER A 333 11.00 2.20 -16.85
CA SER A 333 10.69 3.48 -16.21
C SER A 333 11.01 3.42 -14.72
N PRO A 334 11.75 4.41 -14.17
CA PRO A 334 12.05 4.49 -12.74
C PRO A 334 10.80 4.78 -11.90
N LEU A 335 9.70 5.22 -12.55
CA LEU A 335 8.44 5.53 -11.90
C LEU A 335 7.54 4.31 -11.73
N ASP A 336 7.86 3.18 -12.38
CA ASP A 336 7.08 1.96 -12.19
C ASP A 336 7.57 1.20 -10.97
N THR A 337 6.88 1.42 -9.86
CA THR A 337 7.22 0.87 -8.55
C THR A 337 6.35 -0.33 -8.16
N ARG A 338 5.47 -0.79 -9.06
CA ARG A 338 4.51 -1.87 -8.80
C ARG A 338 5.22 -3.16 -8.38
N LEU A 339 6.11 -3.66 -9.23
CA LEU A 339 6.81 -4.93 -9.00
C LEU A 339 7.64 -4.86 -7.72
N CYS A 340 8.38 -3.76 -7.52
CA CYS A 340 9.19 -3.53 -6.33
C CYS A 340 8.36 -3.58 -5.05
N TRP A 341 7.21 -2.89 -5.03
CA TRP A 341 6.32 -2.89 -3.88
C TRP A 341 5.71 -4.28 -3.62
N GLN A 342 5.16 -4.93 -4.65
CA GLN A 342 4.53 -6.25 -4.50
C GLN A 342 5.53 -7.31 -4.02
N LEU A 343 6.71 -7.36 -4.66
CA LEU A 343 7.78 -8.29 -4.30
C LEU A 343 8.32 -7.98 -2.90
N GLY A 344 8.52 -6.70 -2.58
CA GLY A 344 8.97 -6.27 -1.27
C GLY A 344 8.02 -6.67 -0.14
N GLN A 345 6.71 -6.56 -0.37
CA GLN A 345 5.68 -7.00 0.59
C GLN A 345 5.67 -8.52 0.75
N ALA A 346 5.74 -9.28 -0.36
CA ALA A 346 5.80 -10.73 -0.32
C ALA A 346 7.05 -11.23 0.43
N LEU A 347 8.24 -10.73 0.07
CA LEU A 347 9.51 -11.10 0.71
C LEU A 347 9.54 -10.77 2.20
N THR A 348 8.99 -9.62 2.60
CA THR A 348 8.89 -9.25 4.03
C THR A 348 7.92 -10.16 4.78
N SER A 349 6.78 -10.52 4.18
CA SER A 349 5.79 -11.40 4.82
C SER A 349 6.33 -12.80 5.11
N MET A 350 7.28 -13.29 4.31
CA MET A 350 7.96 -14.56 4.55
C MET A 350 8.96 -14.50 5.73
N GLY A 351 9.28 -13.31 6.24
CA GLY A 351 10.13 -13.10 7.43
C GLY A 351 11.60 -13.48 7.26
N LYS A 352 12.03 -13.87 6.05
CA LYS A 352 13.42 -14.27 5.74
C LYS A 352 14.30 -13.09 5.30
N VAL A 353 13.69 -11.99 4.89
CA VAL A 353 14.36 -10.80 4.34
C VAL A 353 13.81 -9.55 5.03
N SER A 354 14.65 -8.53 5.21
CA SER A 354 14.26 -7.24 5.78
C SER A 354 14.85 -6.08 4.97
N TYR A 355 14.27 -4.88 5.06
CA TYR A 355 14.83 -3.68 4.44
C TYR A 355 16.06 -3.11 5.19
N GLY A 356 16.65 -3.90 6.10
CA GLY A 356 17.84 -3.54 6.85
C GLY A 356 17.58 -2.41 7.85
N ASP A 357 18.51 -1.45 7.92
CA ASP A 357 18.35 -0.28 8.78
C ASP A 357 17.15 0.57 8.33
N HIS A 358 16.35 1.05 9.30
CA HIS A 358 15.13 1.83 9.05
C HIS A 358 14.07 1.09 8.22
N ASP A 359 13.94 -0.23 8.43
CA ASP A 359 13.05 -1.13 7.71
C ASP A 359 11.62 -0.58 7.51
N ALA A 360 11.03 -0.02 8.57
CA ALA A 360 9.69 0.56 8.49
C ALA A 360 9.61 1.78 7.56
N SER A 361 10.59 2.69 7.62
CA SER A 361 10.60 3.92 6.81
C SER A 361 10.82 3.62 5.33
N LYS A 362 11.68 2.65 5.01
CA LYS A 362 11.98 2.24 3.63
C LYS A 362 10.78 1.52 3.00
N ALA A 363 10.15 0.60 3.73
CA ALA A 363 8.93 -0.07 3.28
C ALA A 363 7.77 0.93 3.10
N ASP A 364 7.64 1.90 4.00
CA ASP A 364 6.63 2.96 3.90
C ASP A 364 6.91 3.88 2.71
N ALA A 365 8.17 4.21 2.41
CA ALA A 365 8.54 4.99 1.22
C ALA A 365 8.16 4.28 -0.09
N ALA A 366 8.42 2.97 -0.20
CA ALA A 366 7.97 2.18 -1.35
C ALA A 366 6.45 2.16 -1.49
N THR A 367 5.73 2.08 -0.36
CA THR A 367 4.26 2.10 -0.32
C THR A 367 3.70 3.45 -0.77
N VAL A 368 4.27 4.57 -0.30
CA VAL A 368 3.87 5.92 -0.73
C VAL A 368 4.15 6.13 -2.21
N SER A 369 5.30 5.66 -2.72
CA SER A 369 5.65 5.78 -4.15
C SER A 369 4.64 5.05 -5.04
N TYR A 370 4.29 3.81 -4.69
CA TYR A 370 3.32 3.04 -5.47
C TYR A 370 1.90 3.62 -5.37
N ALA A 371 1.49 4.10 -4.19
CA ALA A 371 0.22 4.81 -4.05
C ALA A 371 0.17 6.09 -4.90
N ALA A 372 1.27 6.84 -5.00
CA ALA A 372 1.36 8.03 -5.84
C ALA A 372 1.24 7.67 -7.34
N GLN A 373 1.89 6.58 -7.78
CA GLN A 373 1.77 6.06 -9.14
C GLN A 373 0.30 5.73 -9.48
N LEU A 374 -0.39 4.98 -8.62
CA LEU A 374 -1.81 4.64 -8.82
C LEU A 374 -2.72 5.88 -8.82
N THR A 375 -2.43 6.85 -7.95
CA THR A 375 -3.16 8.12 -7.91
C THR A 375 -3.02 8.88 -9.23
N SER A 376 -1.82 8.90 -9.81
CA SER A 376 -1.56 9.54 -11.10
C SER A 376 -2.24 8.83 -12.27
N ALA A 377 -2.39 7.50 -12.19
CA ALA A 377 -3.14 6.70 -13.17
C ALA A 377 -4.67 6.89 -13.06
N GLY A 378 -5.16 7.47 -11.96
CA GLY A 378 -6.57 7.69 -11.71
C GLY A 378 -7.26 6.60 -10.87
N GLU A 379 -6.54 5.53 -10.55
CA GLU A 379 -6.97 4.38 -9.74
C GLU A 379 -6.83 4.67 -8.24
N TRP A 380 -7.66 5.62 -7.78
CA TRP A 380 -7.57 6.14 -6.42
C TRP A 380 -8.02 5.14 -5.33
N LEU A 381 -8.88 4.17 -5.67
CA LEU A 381 -9.33 3.12 -4.73
C LEU A 381 -8.21 2.12 -4.43
N ASP A 382 -7.46 1.74 -5.45
CA ASP A 382 -6.31 0.84 -5.28
C ASP A 382 -5.17 1.55 -4.54
N ALA A 383 -5.01 2.86 -4.76
CA ALA A 383 -4.08 3.67 -3.97
C ALA A 383 -4.43 3.66 -2.46
N ILE A 384 -5.72 3.68 -2.10
CA ILE A 384 -6.16 3.54 -0.69
C ILE A 384 -5.75 2.18 -0.14
N PHE A 385 -5.97 1.11 -0.91
CA PHE A 385 -5.56 -0.23 -0.52
C PHE A 385 -4.05 -0.29 -0.25
N VAL A 386 -3.23 0.30 -1.13
CA VAL A 386 -1.77 0.37 -0.94
C VAL A 386 -1.43 1.15 0.33
N LEU A 387 -2.03 2.33 0.56
CA LEU A 387 -1.77 3.15 1.75
C LEU A 387 -2.15 2.45 3.07
N LEU A 388 -3.08 1.49 3.07
CA LEU A 388 -3.37 0.68 4.26
C LEU A 388 -2.19 -0.17 4.74
N HIS A 389 -1.22 -0.44 3.85
CA HIS A 389 -0.03 -1.23 4.16
C HIS A 389 1.09 -0.42 4.81
N LEU A 390 0.91 0.90 4.98
CA LEU A 390 1.85 1.71 5.76
C LEU A 390 1.97 1.18 7.18
N ARG A 391 3.19 1.01 7.67
CA ARG A 391 3.50 0.47 8.99
C ARG A 391 3.24 1.52 10.08
N ASP A 392 3.67 2.77 9.86
CA ASP A 392 3.36 3.86 10.79
C ASP A 392 1.86 4.18 10.82
N ALA A 393 1.24 4.00 11.98
CA ALA A 393 -0.18 4.24 12.20
C ALA A 393 -0.57 5.72 12.07
N VAL A 394 0.33 6.64 12.45
CA VAL A 394 0.04 8.08 12.36
C VAL A 394 0.11 8.54 10.91
N ALA A 395 1.20 8.21 10.20
CA ALA A 395 1.32 8.47 8.78
C ALA A 395 0.19 7.80 7.97
N ARG A 396 -0.16 6.55 8.27
CA ARG A 396 -1.26 5.83 7.61
C ARG A 396 -2.59 6.57 7.76
N LYS A 397 -2.94 7.00 8.97
CA LYS A 397 -4.16 7.78 9.20
C LYS A 397 -4.16 9.08 8.40
N GLN A 398 -3.06 9.83 8.47
CA GLN A 398 -2.94 11.12 7.78
C GLN A 398 -3.01 10.96 6.26
N ALA A 399 -2.26 10.01 5.69
CA ALA A 399 -2.26 9.74 4.26
C ALA A 399 -3.64 9.31 3.76
N LEU A 400 -4.34 8.44 4.49
CA LEU A 400 -5.70 8.01 4.14
C LEU A 400 -6.70 9.17 4.21
N GLN A 401 -6.69 9.96 5.30
CA GLN A 401 -7.57 11.12 5.43
C GLN A 401 -7.32 12.13 4.31
N GLU A 402 -6.06 12.44 4.01
CA GLU A 402 -5.68 13.37 2.96
C GLU A 402 -6.10 12.86 1.57
N HIS A 403 -5.87 11.58 1.29
CA HIS A 403 -6.24 10.96 0.01
C HIS A 403 -7.75 10.91 -0.20
N LEU A 404 -8.52 10.58 0.85
CA LEU A 404 -9.99 10.67 0.82
C LEU A 404 -10.46 12.10 0.56
N CYS A 405 -9.82 13.11 1.18
CA CYS A 405 -10.16 14.52 0.96
C CYS A 405 -9.91 14.95 -0.49
N ARG A 406 -8.80 14.52 -1.10
CA ARG A 406 -8.48 14.84 -2.51
C ARG A 406 -9.48 14.22 -3.49
N HIS A 407 -9.97 13.01 -3.19
CA HIS A 407 -10.90 12.28 -4.06
C HIS A 407 -12.36 12.33 -3.61
N ALA A 408 -12.71 13.23 -2.69
CA ALA A 408 -14.04 13.34 -2.12
C ALA A 408 -15.15 13.57 -3.16
N SER A 409 -14.84 14.19 -4.31
CA SER A 409 -15.79 14.36 -5.42
C SER A 409 -16.26 13.04 -6.05
N ARG A 410 -15.44 11.99 -5.95
CA ARG A 410 -15.73 10.64 -6.47
C ARG A 410 -16.41 9.76 -5.42
N ILE A 411 -16.43 10.19 -4.16
CA ILE A 411 -17.15 9.54 -3.08
C ILE A 411 -18.64 9.88 -3.27
N GLY A 412 -19.40 8.91 -3.75
CA GLY A 412 -20.84 9.06 -3.98
C GLY A 412 -21.65 9.11 -2.67
N ALA A 413 -22.97 8.96 -2.80
CA ALA A 413 -23.87 8.86 -1.66
C ALA A 413 -23.57 7.62 -0.79
N GLU A 414 -24.11 7.61 0.44
CA GLU A 414 -23.93 6.56 1.46
C GLU A 414 -24.25 5.14 0.96
N ASN A 415 -25.23 5.00 0.07
CA ASN A 415 -25.62 3.71 -0.53
C ASN A 415 -24.86 3.39 -1.82
N GLY A 416 -23.83 4.18 -2.16
CA GLY A 416 -23.04 4.00 -3.35
C GLY A 416 -22.10 2.81 -3.24
N PRO A 417 -21.78 2.14 -4.37
CA PRO A 417 -20.86 0.99 -4.38
C PRO A 417 -19.45 1.34 -3.88
N VAL A 418 -19.05 2.60 -4.05
CA VAL A 418 -17.76 3.12 -3.56
C VAL A 418 -17.75 3.23 -2.04
N PHE A 419 -18.84 3.72 -1.45
CA PHE A 419 -18.94 3.89 0.00
C PHE A 419 -18.94 2.53 0.70
N THR A 420 -19.70 1.56 0.18
CA THR A 420 -19.69 0.19 0.71
C THR A 420 -18.34 -0.50 0.52
N THR A 421 -17.65 -0.28 -0.60
CA THR A 421 -16.28 -0.79 -0.80
C THR A 421 -15.32 -0.23 0.26
N LEU A 422 -15.39 1.07 0.57
CA LEU A 422 -14.52 1.70 1.56
C LEU A 422 -14.80 1.20 2.99
N THR A 423 -16.06 1.04 3.37
CA THR A 423 -16.45 0.65 4.74
C THR A 423 -16.44 -0.86 4.96
N GLU A 424 -16.93 -1.65 4.01
CA GLU A 424 -17.09 -3.11 4.15
C GLU A 424 -15.83 -3.87 3.72
N LYS A 425 -15.21 -3.48 2.59
CA LYS A 425 -14.02 -4.20 2.07
C LYS A 425 -12.72 -3.67 2.67
N LEU A 426 -12.55 -2.35 2.70
CA LEU A 426 -11.32 -1.69 3.18
C LEU A 426 -11.36 -1.34 4.68
N LEU A 427 -12.50 -1.55 5.34
CA LEU A 427 -12.70 -1.34 6.78
C LEU A 427 -12.31 0.08 7.26
N ILE A 428 -12.50 1.09 6.41
CA ILE A 428 -12.22 2.47 6.74
C ILE A 428 -13.33 3.01 7.64
N PRO A 429 -13.00 3.71 8.75
CA PRO A 429 -14.00 4.35 9.59
C PRO A 429 -14.88 5.32 8.80
N ALA A 430 -16.19 5.11 8.86
CA ALA A 430 -17.16 5.98 8.18
C ALA A 430 -17.01 7.45 8.58
N SER A 431 -16.54 7.74 9.80
CA SER A 431 -16.27 9.09 10.27
C SER A 431 -15.31 9.84 9.36
N TRP A 432 -14.22 9.21 8.91
CA TRP A 432 -13.21 9.85 8.05
C TRP A 432 -13.75 10.14 6.64
N ILE A 433 -14.63 9.26 6.15
CA ILE A 433 -15.29 9.46 4.86
C ILE A 433 -16.24 10.67 4.93
N TRP A 434 -17.00 10.78 6.02
CA TRP A 434 -17.90 11.91 6.26
C TRP A 434 -17.15 13.23 6.50
N GLU A 435 -15.99 13.18 7.18
CA GLU A 435 -15.08 14.34 7.30
C GLU A 435 -14.60 14.82 5.93
N ALA A 436 -14.16 13.92 5.07
CA ALA A 436 -13.73 14.26 3.71
C ALA A 436 -14.87 14.85 2.86
N LEU A 437 -16.07 14.28 2.95
CA LEU A 437 -17.26 14.81 2.28
C LEU A 437 -17.65 16.20 2.81
N ALA A 438 -17.57 16.43 4.13
CA ALA A 438 -17.82 17.75 4.71
C ALA A 438 -16.84 18.82 4.17
N LEU A 439 -15.55 18.48 4.10
CA LEU A 439 -14.51 19.36 3.54
C LEU A 439 -14.75 19.67 2.07
N TYR A 440 -15.22 18.69 1.29
CA TYR A 440 -15.61 18.88 -0.10
C TYR A 440 -16.79 19.85 -0.24
N GLN A 441 -17.83 19.69 0.59
CA GLN A 441 -18.98 20.59 0.54
C GLN A 441 -18.61 22.02 0.92
N ARG A 442 -17.71 22.18 1.90
CA ARG A 442 -17.20 23.51 2.29
C ARG A 442 -16.44 24.20 1.17
N SER A 443 -15.56 23.48 0.48
CA SER A 443 -14.57 24.06 -0.43
C SER A 443 -15.06 24.18 -1.87
N VAL A 444 -15.79 23.18 -2.37
CA VAL A 444 -16.15 23.07 -3.80
C VAL A 444 -17.59 23.51 -4.04
N THR A 445 -18.57 22.87 -3.40
CA THR A 445 -19.99 23.14 -3.65
C THR A 445 -20.51 24.36 -2.89
N LYS A 446 -19.85 24.70 -1.77
CA LYS A 446 -20.24 25.77 -0.83
C LYS A 446 -21.64 25.58 -0.27
N ASP A 447 -22.04 24.31 -0.09
CA ASP A 447 -23.36 23.95 0.43
C ASP A 447 -23.32 23.69 1.95
N ALA A 448 -23.54 24.76 2.71
CA ALA A 448 -23.49 24.76 4.18
C ALA A 448 -24.45 23.77 4.88
N PRO A 449 -25.73 23.59 4.48
CA PRO A 449 -26.60 22.60 5.14
C PRO A 449 -26.11 21.15 4.94
N LEU A 450 -25.61 20.80 3.75
CA LEU A 450 -25.03 19.46 3.52
C LEU A 450 -23.72 19.28 4.29
N GLU A 451 -22.89 20.32 4.39
CA GLU A 451 -21.68 20.30 5.23
C GLU A 451 -22.02 19.94 6.69
N VAL A 452 -23.04 20.58 7.27
CA VAL A 452 -23.48 20.26 8.64
C VAL A 452 -23.95 18.83 8.76
N GLN A 453 -24.74 18.32 7.80
CA GLN A 453 -25.19 16.92 7.82
C GLN A 453 -24.01 15.93 7.77
N CYS A 454 -23.00 16.20 6.93
CA CYS A 454 -21.78 15.39 6.87
C CYS A 454 -20.99 15.47 8.18
N LEU A 455 -20.81 16.66 8.77
CA LEU A 455 -20.08 16.82 10.05
C LEU A 455 -20.79 16.14 11.23
N LEU A 456 -22.12 16.14 11.24
CA LEU A 456 -22.92 15.42 12.25
C LEU A 456 -22.70 13.90 12.15
N ARG A 457 -22.61 13.37 10.93
CA ARG A 457 -22.33 11.95 10.66
C ARG A 457 -20.88 11.57 10.94
N ALA A 458 -19.94 12.50 10.71
CA ALA A 458 -18.54 12.36 11.07
C ALA A 458 -18.31 12.28 12.59
N GLY A 459 -19.20 12.89 13.38
CA GLY A 459 -19.05 13.00 14.83
C GLY A 459 -18.31 14.27 15.28
N SER A 460 -18.02 15.19 14.37
CA SER A 460 -17.36 16.47 14.64
C SER A 460 -18.39 17.55 15.03
N PHE A 461 -18.95 17.42 16.23
CA PHE A 461 -20.06 18.28 16.70
C PHE A 461 -19.68 19.74 16.89
N GLU A 462 -18.45 20.03 17.30
CA GLU A 462 -17.97 21.40 17.49
C GLU A 462 -17.91 22.15 16.15
N GLU A 463 -17.32 21.53 15.13
CA GLU A 463 -17.27 22.12 13.80
C GLU A 463 -18.66 22.23 13.17
N ALA A 464 -19.51 21.21 13.34
CA ALA A 464 -20.91 21.23 12.88
C ALA A 464 -21.68 22.40 13.51
N HIS A 465 -21.52 22.62 14.83
CA HIS A 465 -22.15 23.72 15.55
C HIS A 465 -21.65 25.08 15.06
N ARG A 466 -20.34 25.22 14.86
CA ARG A 466 -19.75 26.45 14.31
C ARG A 466 -20.35 26.79 12.95
N VAL A 467 -20.42 25.84 12.01
CA VAL A 467 -21.00 26.07 10.67
C VAL A 467 -22.50 26.35 10.75
N LEU A 468 -23.21 25.63 11.62
CA LEU A 468 -24.64 25.82 11.86
C LEU A 468 -24.96 27.24 12.32
N VAL A 469 -24.28 27.72 13.36
CA VAL A 469 -24.48 29.08 13.91
C VAL A 469 -24.07 30.15 12.91
N ASN A 470 -23.01 29.88 12.16
CA ASN A 470 -22.38 30.87 11.32
C ASN A 470 -23.10 31.10 9.98
N GLN A 471 -23.57 30.04 9.33
CA GLN A 471 -24.05 30.11 7.95
C GLN A 471 -25.47 29.55 7.79
N VAL A 472 -25.76 28.40 8.39
CA VAL A 472 -27.01 27.68 8.13
C VAL A 472 -28.19 28.28 8.88
N ALA A 473 -28.05 28.53 10.19
CA ALA A 473 -29.14 29.06 11.02
C ALA A 473 -29.56 30.49 10.60
N PRO A 474 -28.65 31.44 10.33
CA PRO A 474 -29.03 32.76 9.84
C PRO A 474 -29.81 32.70 8.52
N ARG A 475 -29.34 31.90 7.58
CA ARG A 475 -29.99 31.72 6.28
C ARG A 475 -31.38 31.09 6.42
N ALA A 476 -31.50 30.03 7.22
CA ALA A 476 -32.76 29.34 7.47
C ALA A 476 -33.81 30.26 8.14
N ILE A 477 -33.39 31.19 9.00
CA ILE A 477 -34.30 32.16 9.63
C ILE A 477 -34.82 33.16 8.62
N VAL A 478 -33.94 33.72 7.78
CA VAL A 478 -34.33 34.66 6.72
C VAL A 478 -35.26 33.99 5.70
N GLU A 479 -34.94 32.75 5.30
CA GLU A 479 -35.77 31.94 4.39
C GLU A 479 -37.03 31.37 5.07
N ARG A 480 -37.14 31.48 6.40
CA ARG A 480 -38.23 30.98 7.27
C ARG A 480 -38.39 29.45 7.24
N ASP A 481 -37.34 28.71 6.91
CA ASP A 481 -37.31 27.25 7.03
C ASP A 481 -36.98 26.81 8.46
N TYR A 482 -38.01 26.89 9.30
CA TYR A 482 -37.93 26.44 10.69
C TYR A 482 -37.95 24.91 10.84
N ALA A 483 -38.37 24.18 9.81
CA ALA A 483 -38.51 22.72 9.87
C ALA A 483 -37.13 22.07 9.73
N GLY A 484 -36.37 22.43 8.69
CA GLY A 484 -35.01 21.91 8.48
C GLY A 484 -34.06 22.27 9.63
N LEU A 485 -34.14 23.50 10.14
CA LEU A 485 -33.33 23.92 11.30
C LEU A 485 -33.69 23.12 12.57
N SER A 486 -34.96 22.83 12.79
CA SER A 486 -35.40 22.01 13.93
C SER A 486 -34.89 20.58 13.84
N GLU A 487 -34.83 20.01 12.64
CA GLU A 487 -34.29 18.67 12.41
C GLU A 487 -32.79 18.61 12.73
N LEU A 488 -31.99 19.55 12.21
CA LEU A 488 -30.55 19.63 12.48
C LEU A 488 -30.26 19.84 13.98
N ILE A 489 -31.00 20.73 14.64
CA ILE A 489 -30.84 20.98 16.09
C ILE A 489 -31.29 19.76 16.90
N SER A 490 -32.30 19.01 16.45
CA SER A 490 -32.73 17.78 17.15
C SER A 490 -31.66 16.70 17.15
N GLN A 491 -30.88 16.57 16.07
CA GLN A 491 -29.76 15.63 15.97
C GLN A 491 -28.59 15.99 16.90
N LEU A 492 -28.51 17.27 17.33
CA LEU A 492 -27.54 17.78 18.29
C LEU A 492 -28.02 17.69 19.75
N LYS A 493 -29.31 17.46 20.00
CA LYS A 493 -29.86 17.34 21.36
C LYS A 493 -29.39 16.02 22.00
N GLY A 494 -28.67 16.14 23.12
CA GLY A 494 -28.12 15.02 23.89
C GLY A 494 -26.60 14.96 23.93
N ARG A 495 -25.88 15.80 23.16
CA ARG A 495 -24.41 15.89 23.13
C ARG A 495 -23.91 17.31 23.44
N GLN A 496 -24.66 18.02 24.28
CA GLN A 496 -24.47 19.45 24.56
C GLN A 496 -23.19 19.72 25.37
N ASP A 497 -22.76 18.75 26.19
CA ASP A 497 -21.57 18.89 27.03
C ASP A 497 -20.25 18.85 26.25
N SER A 498 -20.25 18.29 25.03
CA SER A 498 -19.07 18.20 24.17
C SER A 498 -18.87 19.40 23.25
N ILE A 499 -19.79 20.38 23.26
CA ILE A 499 -19.77 21.52 22.35
C ILE A 499 -19.39 22.78 23.13
N SER A 500 -18.24 23.36 22.81
CA SER A 500 -17.85 24.67 23.33
C SER A 500 -18.85 25.73 22.84
N GLN A 501 -19.26 26.66 23.70
CA GLN A 501 -20.16 27.78 23.35
C GLN A 501 -21.57 27.39 22.82
N TRP A 502 -22.09 26.19 23.14
CA TRP A 502 -23.46 25.79 22.78
C TRP A 502 -24.52 26.84 23.21
N SER A 503 -24.34 27.41 24.40
CA SER A 503 -25.20 28.42 25.00
C SER A 503 -25.25 29.75 24.23
N LEU A 504 -24.17 30.11 23.53
CA LEU A 504 -24.09 31.36 22.76
C LEU A 504 -24.76 31.26 21.38
N GLY A 505 -25.20 30.09 20.92
CA GLY A 505 -25.83 29.99 19.60
C GLY A 505 -26.88 28.91 19.46
N GLY A 506 -26.49 27.64 19.66
CA GLY A 506 -27.36 26.49 19.38
C GLY A 506 -28.60 26.47 20.29
N GLU A 507 -28.40 26.86 21.55
CA GLU A 507 -29.48 27.02 22.52
C GLU A 507 -30.42 28.19 22.18
N VAL A 508 -29.89 29.32 21.71
CA VAL A 508 -30.67 30.52 21.35
C VAL A 508 -31.60 30.23 20.17
N TYR A 509 -31.06 29.60 19.12
CA TYR A 509 -31.85 29.15 17.97
C TYR A 509 -32.88 28.08 18.37
N GLY A 510 -32.50 27.16 19.25
CA GLY A 510 -33.43 26.17 19.80
C GLY A 510 -34.60 26.78 20.59
N HIS A 511 -34.33 27.79 21.42
CA HIS A 511 -35.35 28.53 22.14
C HIS A 511 -36.26 29.34 21.21
N PHE A 512 -35.70 29.93 20.15
CA PHE A 512 -36.48 30.68 19.17
C PHE A 512 -37.43 29.77 18.38
N LEU A 513 -36.96 28.58 17.98
CA LEU A 513 -37.83 27.57 17.38
C LEU A 513 -38.94 27.12 18.32
N ALA A 514 -38.67 26.97 19.62
CA ALA A 514 -39.70 26.64 20.61
C ALA A 514 -40.76 27.76 20.71
N LEU A 515 -40.34 29.04 20.67
CA LEU A 515 -41.26 30.18 20.62
C LEU A 515 -42.16 30.12 19.38
N MET A 516 -41.57 29.83 18.21
CA MET A 516 -42.32 29.70 16.95
C MET A 516 -43.28 28.51 16.95
N GLN A 517 -42.92 27.40 17.59
CA GLN A 517 -43.79 26.23 17.75
C GLN A 517 -44.98 26.51 18.68
N HIS A 518 -44.76 27.16 19.83
CA HIS A 518 -45.86 27.57 20.73
C HIS A 518 -46.80 28.57 20.05
N ARG A 519 -46.27 29.47 19.21
CA ARG A 519 -47.08 30.37 18.39
C ARG A 519 -47.96 29.62 17.39
N ARG A 520 -47.43 28.60 16.70
CA ARG A 520 -48.21 27.75 15.79
C ARG A 520 -49.33 27.00 16.53
N LYS A 521 -49.05 26.54 17.76
CA LYS A 521 -50.02 25.82 18.62
C LYS A 521 -50.99 26.73 19.39
N LYS A 522 -50.84 28.06 19.31
CA LYS A 522 -51.61 29.07 20.09
C LYS A 522 -51.57 28.86 21.62
N GLU A 523 -50.51 28.25 22.12
CA GLU A 523 -50.31 28.03 23.56
C GLU A 523 -49.67 29.25 24.23
N SER A 524 -49.87 29.42 25.55
CA SER A 524 -49.22 30.49 26.31
C SER A 524 -47.71 30.26 26.35
N ILE A 525 -46.94 31.21 25.80
CA ILE A 525 -45.48 31.17 25.82
C ILE A 525 -45.00 31.34 27.28
N PRO A 526 -44.12 30.47 27.81
CA PRO A 526 -43.57 30.61 29.15
C PRO A 526 -42.63 31.82 29.25
N SER A 527 -42.78 32.63 30.32
CA SER A 527 -41.96 33.84 30.54
C SER A 527 -40.46 33.53 30.67
N THR A 528 -40.12 32.36 31.20
CA THR A 528 -38.73 31.88 31.33
C THR A 528 -38.03 31.65 29.99
N LEU A 529 -38.77 31.31 28.93
CA LEU A 529 -38.21 31.15 27.58
C LEU A 529 -37.86 32.51 26.96
N LEU A 530 -38.72 33.51 27.18
CA LEU A 530 -38.51 34.88 26.70
C LEU A 530 -37.31 35.52 27.39
N GLU A 531 -37.18 35.37 28.71
CA GLU A 531 -36.02 35.88 29.46
C GLU A 531 -34.70 35.25 29.00
N ARG A 532 -34.68 33.93 28.74
CA ARG A 532 -33.50 33.24 28.22
C ARG A 532 -33.16 33.66 26.79
N LEU A 533 -34.17 33.95 25.96
CA LEU A 533 -33.97 34.50 24.61
C LEU A 533 -33.41 35.92 24.64
N LEU A 534 -33.87 36.78 25.56
CA LEU A 534 -33.34 38.14 25.72
C LEU A 534 -31.84 38.11 26.07
N VAL A 535 -31.46 37.27 27.05
CA VAL A 535 -30.05 37.11 27.45
C VAL A 535 -29.22 36.51 26.31
N GLY A 536 -29.75 35.49 25.63
CA GLY A 536 -29.06 34.82 24.53
C GLY A 536 -28.85 35.68 23.28
N LEU A 537 -29.86 36.47 22.88
CA LEU A 537 -29.78 37.37 21.72
C LEU A 537 -28.81 38.52 21.97
N ASN A 538 -28.75 39.04 23.19
CA ASN A 538 -27.79 40.08 23.56
C ASN A 538 -26.35 39.53 23.52
N ALA A 539 -26.12 38.34 24.08
CA ALA A 539 -24.82 37.67 24.01
C ALA A 539 -24.38 37.35 22.56
N MET A 540 -25.33 37.01 21.67
CA MET A 540 -25.07 36.82 20.25
C MET A 540 -24.70 38.12 19.52
N SER A 541 -25.33 39.24 19.88
CA SER A 541 -25.00 40.54 19.29
C SER A 541 -23.64 41.09 19.75
N GLU A 542 -23.24 40.81 20.99
CA GLU A 542 -21.93 41.24 21.52
C GLU A 542 -20.75 40.43 20.95
N SER A 543 -21.01 39.20 20.49
CA SER A 543 -19.99 38.29 19.94
C SER A 543 -19.93 38.29 18.40
N GLY A 544 -20.95 38.83 17.73
CA GLY A 544 -21.01 38.89 16.27
C GLY A 544 -20.26 40.09 15.71
N SER A 545 -19.33 39.86 14.78
CA SER A 545 -18.79 40.95 13.97
C SER A 545 -19.90 41.50 13.06
N GLU A 546 -20.11 42.82 13.06
CA GLU A 546 -21.09 43.53 12.22
C GLU A 546 -20.89 43.31 10.70
N GLN A 547 -19.80 42.64 10.30
CA GLN A 547 -19.42 42.38 8.92
C GLN A 547 -20.24 41.25 8.26
N GLU A 548 -20.91 40.38 9.03
CA GLU A 548 -21.75 39.33 8.47
C GLU A 548 -23.23 39.75 8.39
N ILE A 549 -23.57 40.41 7.28
CA ILE A 549 -24.90 40.99 6.99
C ILE A 549 -26.05 40.01 7.27
N LEU A 550 -25.90 38.73 6.89
CA LEU A 550 -26.93 37.70 7.08
C LEU A 550 -27.16 37.34 8.55
N ARG A 551 -26.11 37.33 9.37
CA ARG A 551 -26.24 37.08 10.81
C ARG A 551 -26.93 38.22 11.51
N TYR A 552 -26.52 39.45 11.20
CA TYR A 552 -27.14 40.64 11.78
C TYR A 552 -28.64 40.71 11.41
N ALA A 553 -28.98 40.41 10.15
CA ALA A 553 -30.36 40.33 9.70
C ALA A 553 -31.16 39.26 10.46
N ALA A 554 -30.63 38.04 10.59
CA ALA A 554 -31.31 36.97 11.31
C ALA A 554 -31.49 37.26 12.80
N VAL A 555 -30.47 37.81 13.48
CA VAL A 555 -30.54 38.21 14.88
C VAL A 555 -31.55 39.34 15.08
N SER A 556 -31.56 40.33 14.18
CA SER A 556 -32.54 41.43 14.20
C SER A 556 -33.97 40.93 13.98
N ASP A 557 -34.17 39.97 13.06
CA ASP A 557 -35.47 39.35 12.80
C ASP A 557 -35.96 38.54 14.00
N MET A 558 -35.08 37.77 14.65
CA MET A 558 -35.39 37.05 15.88
C MET A 558 -35.71 38.02 17.02
N ALA A 559 -34.95 39.10 17.16
CA ALA A 559 -35.18 40.15 18.16
C ALA A 559 -36.52 40.86 17.94
N ASP A 560 -36.90 41.18 16.70
CA ASP A 560 -38.19 41.80 16.42
C ASP A 560 -39.35 40.84 16.69
N GLU A 561 -39.27 39.56 16.29
CA GLU A 561 -40.34 38.60 16.57
C GLU A 561 -40.49 38.30 18.07
N THR A 562 -39.38 38.24 18.83
CA THR A 562 -39.46 38.13 20.30
C THR A 562 -40.03 39.38 20.95
N ALA A 563 -39.63 40.58 20.50
CA ALA A 563 -40.19 41.85 20.97
C ALA A 563 -41.70 41.95 20.75
N ARG A 564 -42.20 41.54 19.57
CA ARG A 564 -43.65 41.51 19.27
C ARG A 564 -44.43 40.62 20.24
N GLU A 565 -43.91 39.45 20.57
CA GLU A 565 -44.58 38.52 21.51
C GLU A 565 -44.53 39.04 22.96
N ILE A 566 -43.45 39.70 23.37
CA ILE A 566 -43.38 40.37 24.69
C ILE A 566 -44.41 41.49 24.76
N VAL A 567 -44.56 42.31 23.71
CA VAL A 567 -45.58 43.38 23.67
C VAL A 567 -47.00 42.80 23.78
N LYS A 568 -47.30 41.68 23.11
CA LYS A 568 -48.61 41.01 23.20
C LYS A 568 -48.87 40.43 24.60
N MET A 569 -47.86 39.85 25.23
CA MET A 569 -47.96 39.33 26.60
C MET A 569 -48.14 40.46 27.62
N ALA A 570 -47.39 41.55 27.49
CA ALA A 570 -47.49 42.70 28.37
C ALA A 570 -48.84 43.43 28.25
N LYS A 571 -49.45 43.48 27.05
CA LYS A 571 -50.84 43.98 26.88
C LYS A 571 -51.88 43.12 27.63
N LYS A 572 -51.57 41.86 27.95
CA LYS A 572 -52.46 40.93 28.68
C LYS A 572 -52.19 40.86 30.18
N LYS A 573 -50.96 41.13 30.64
CA LYS A 573 -50.53 40.94 32.04
C LYS A 573 -50.03 42.19 32.77
N GLN A 574 -49.94 43.36 32.10
CA GLN A 574 -49.39 44.60 32.69
C GLN A 574 -47.95 44.47 33.25
N ASP A 575 -47.12 43.56 32.70
CA ASP A 575 -45.70 43.45 33.09
C ASP A 575 -44.86 44.53 32.37
N MET A 576 -44.69 45.69 33.02
CA MET A 576 -43.92 46.84 32.50
C MET A 576 -42.39 46.60 32.49
N ASP A 577 -41.89 45.73 33.37
CA ASP A 577 -40.46 45.44 33.49
C ASP A 577 -39.91 44.69 32.27
N LEU A 578 -40.67 43.74 31.73
CA LEU A 578 -40.28 43.00 30.52
C LEU A 578 -40.29 43.89 29.26
N ARG A 579 -41.13 44.94 29.23
CA ARG A 579 -41.16 45.91 28.14
C ARG A 579 -39.94 46.82 28.13
N SER A 580 -39.43 47.21 29.28
CA SER A 580 -38.20 48.04 29.37
C SER A 580 -36.98 47.31 28.79
N ARG A 581 -36.93 45.98 28.94
CA ARG A 581 -35.85 45.13 28.44
C ARG A 581 -35.85 44.93 26.92
N ILE A 582 -36.94 45.28 26.22
CA ILE A 582 -37.02 45.25 24.75
C ILE A 582 -36.05 46.27 24.13
N LEU A 583 -35.81 47.40 24.80
CA LEU A 583 -34.90 48.44 24.31
C LEU A 583 -33.42 48.03 24.33
N HIS A 584 -33.09 46.96 25.04
CA HIS A 584 -31.74 46.40 25.10
C HIS A 584 -31.51 45.29 24.07
N LEU A 585 -32.47 45.01 23.19
CA LEU A 585 -32.32 44.03 22.11
C LEU A 585 -31.62 44.63 20.89
N PRO A 586 -30.86 43.81 20.14
CA PRO A 586 -30.28 44.18 18.84
C PRO A 586 -31.40 44.28 17.79
N LEU A 587 -32.05 45.44 17.71
CA LEU A 587 -33.10 45.75 16.75
C LEU A 587 -32.57 46.68 15.67
N THR A 588 -33.18 46.63 14.47
CA THR A 588 -32.93 47.66 13.46
C THR A 588 -33.37 49.04 13.98
N GLN A 589 -32.65 50.09 13.57
CA GLN A 589 -32.84 51.46 14.06
C GLN A 589 -34.31 51.93 13.95
N ASP A 590 -34.99 51.58 12.85
CA ASP A 590 -36.40 51.90 12.62
C ASP A 590 -37.34 51.18 13.60
N ARG A 591 -37.04 49.92 13.93
CA ARG A 591 -37.85 49.11 14.85
C ARG A 591 -37.65 49.55 16.29
N LEU A 592 -36.41 49.83 16.68
CA LEU A 592 -36.09 50.38 18.00
C LEU A 592 -36.83 51.70 18.23
N LEU A 593 -36.85 52.58 17.21
CA LEU A 593 -37.61 53.82 17.26
C LEU A 593 -39.11 53.57 17.40
N ALA A 594 -39.69 52.67 16.61
CA ALA A 594 -41.10 52.32 16.70
C ALA A 594 -41.51 51.80 18.10
N TYR A 595 -40.73 50.90 18.69
CA TYR A 595 -41.01 50.39 20.04
C TYR A 595 -40.79 51.44 21.14
N SER A 596 -39.80 52.33 20.97
CA SER A 596 -39.58 53.44 21.92
C SER A 596 -40.75 54.44 21.92
N VAL A 597 -41.34 54.70 20.74
CA VAL A 597 -42.51 55.56 20.58
C VAL A 597 -43.75 54.89 21.16
N ASP A 598 -43.97 53.59 20.90
CA ASP A 598 -45.11 52.84 21.49
C ASP A 598 -45.02 52.81 23.02
N LEU A 599 -43.82 52.60 23.58
CA LEU A 599 -43.58 52.64 25.03
C LEU A 599 -43.81 54.05 25.60
N GLY A 600 -43.34 55.10 24.90
CA GLY A 600 -43.55 56.49 25.29
C GLY A 600 -45.03 56.88 25.30
N LEU A 601 -45.78 56.45 24.28
CA LEU A 601 -47.23 56.68 24.18
C LEU A 601 -48.01 55.91 25.25
N ASP A 602 -47.63 54.68 25.57
CA ASP A 602 -48.28 53.91 26.64
C ASP A 602 -47.99 54.51 28.02
N ARG A 603 -46.76 54.96 28.31
CA ARG A 603 -46.46 55.71 29.55
C ARG A 603 -47.24 57.02 29.63
N TYR A 604 -47.35 57.75 28.51
CA TYR A 604 -48.17 58.95 28.47
C TYR A 604 -49.64 58.66 28.73
N ARG A 605 -50.19 57.58 28.16
CA ARG A 605 -51.56 57.13 28.41
C ARG A 605 -51.80 56.72 29.86
N GLU A 606 -50.85 56.05 30.50
CA GLU A 606 -50.94 55.71 31.93
C GLU A 606 -50.99 56.97 32.79
N VAL A 607 -50.10 57.94 32.55
CA VAL A 607 -50.05 59.22 33.28
C VAL A 607 -51.31 60.06 33.06
N VAL A 608 -51.92 59.99 31.88
CA VAL A 608 -53.17 60.70 31.54
C VAL A 608 -54.44 59.95 32.02
N SER A 609 -54.33 58.67 32.36
CA SER A 609 -55.43 57.86 32.90
C SER A 609 -55.54 57.88 34.44
N TYR A 610 -54.54 58.45 35.11
CA TYR A 610 -54.61 58.90 36.51
C TYR A 610 -55.11 60.34 36.58
#